data_AF-A0AAD7Z6W8-F1
#
_entry.id   AF-A0AAD7Z6W8-F1
#
_cell.length_a   1.000
_cell.length_b   1.000
_cell.length_c   1.000
_cell.angle_alpha   90.00
_cell.angle_beta   90.00
_cell.angle_gamma   90.00
#
_symmetry.space_group_name_H-M   'P 1'
#
loop_
_entity.id
_entity.type
_entity.pdbx_description
1 polymer ?
#
loop_
_entity_poly.entity_id
_entity_poly.type
_entity_poly.pdbx_seq_one_letter_code
_entity_poly.pdbx_strand_id
1 'polypeptide(L)'
;RRHVQWATIYYAIPLALNTEAILHSNNTRDMESDRHAGIVTLAILIGRTASHVLYAFLLFSPYILFVVLGLRHTIWFLLPLVTLPEAFRIEKEFRSHETIQKVPKKTAKLNLFFGFLYSHK
;
A
#
# COMPACT_ATOMS: atom_id res chain seq x y z
N ARG A 1 -20.17 -14.51 -23.65
CA ARG A 1 -20.54 -13.67 -22.49
C ARG A 1 -19.33 -13.63 -21.55
N ARG A 2 -18.64 -12.49 -21.42
CA ARG A 2 -17.48 -12.37 -20.53
C ARG A 2 -17.99 -12.39 -19.09
N HIS A 3 -17.94 -13.56 -18.46
CA HIS A 3 -18.04 -13.65 -17.01
C HIS A 3 -16.75 -13.04 -16.47
N VAL A 4 -16.73 -11.72 -16.29
CA VAL A 4 -15.79 -11.12 -15.35
C VAL A 4 -16.16 -11.75 -14.02
N GLN A 5 -15.40 -12.74 -13.59
CA GLN A 5 -15.64 -13.39 -12.32
C GLN A 5 -15.36 -12.31 -11.28
N TRP A 6 -16.40 -11.89 -10.57
CA TRP A 6 -16.30 -10.91 -9.48
C TRP A 6 -15.16 -11.25 -8.51
N ALA A 7 -14.87 -12.55 -8.35
CA ALA A 7 -13.69 -13.06 -7.67
C ALA A 7 -12.37 -12.43 -8.16
N THR A 8 -12.12 -12.36 -9.46
CA THR A 8 -10.89 -11.78 -10.03
C THR A 8 -10.73 -10.30 -9.67
N ILE A 9 -11.84 -9.54 -9.64
CA ILE A 9 -11.81 -8.13 -9.22
C ILE A 9 -11.40 -8.02 -7.75
N TYR A 10 -11.97 -8.84 -6.88
CA TYR A 10 -11.61 -8.84 -5.46
C TYR A 10 -10.15 -9.22 -5.19
N TYR A 11 -9.58 -10.12 -6.00
CA TYR A 11 -8.16 -10.48 -5.91
C TYR A 11 -7.23 -9.35 -6.42
N ALA A 12 -7.68 -8.56 -7.39
CA ALA A 12 -6.89 -7.47 -7.96
C ALA A 12 -6.83 -6.22 -7.05
N ILE A 13 -7.87 -5.97 -6.24
CA ILE A 13 -7.96 -4.76 -5.40
C ILE A 13 -6.79 -4.64 -4.40
N PRO A 14 -6.44 -5.66 -3.58
CA PRO A 14 -5.30 -5.57 -2.68
C PRO A 14 -3.98 -5.30 -3.40
N LEU A 15 -3.80 -5.89 -4.59
CA LEU A 15 -2.60 -5.71 -5.39
C LEU A 15 -2.49 -4.29 -5.97
N ALA A 16 -3.62 -3.73 -6.44
CA ALA A 16 -3.70 -2.36 -6.92
C ALA A 16 -3.41 -1.36 -5.79
N LEU A 17 -4.05 -1.51 -4.63
CA LEU A 17 -3.81 -0.66 -3.46
C LEU A 17 -2.34 -0.69 -3.00
N ASN A 18 -1.75 -1.87 -2.98
CA ASN A 18 -0.33 -2.07 -2.66
C ASN A 18 0.59 -1.34 -3.67
N THR A 19 0.31 -1.49 -4.97
CA THR A 19 1.07 -0.79 -6.03
C THR A 19 0.97 0.72 -5.87
N GLU A 20 -0.24 1.24 -5.63
CA GLU A 20 -0.47 2.66 -5.39
C GLU A 20 0.22 3.16 -4.12
N ALA A 21 0.29 2.35 -3.04
CA ALA A 21 1.06 2.72 -1.84
C ALA A 21 2.54 2.96 -2.18
N ILE A 22 3.13 2.12 -3.05
CA ILE A 22 4.51 2.29 -3.51
C ILE A 22 4.64 3.59 -4.32
N LEU A 23 3.78 3.80 -5.32
CA LEU A 23 3.84 4.97 -6.20
C LEU A 23 3.65 6.27 -5.42
N HIS A 24 2.60 6.33 -4.59
CA HIS A 24 2.30 7.48 -3.75
C HIS A 24 3.43 7.78 -2.76
N SER A 25 4.08 6.74 -2.22
CA SER A 25 5.25 6.95 -1.35
C SER A 25 6.45 7.54 -2.08
N ASN A 26 6.68 7.18 -3.35
CA ASN A 26 7.70 7.81 -4.18
C ASN A 26 7.33 9.27 -4.45
N ASN A 27 6.10 9.55 -4.90
CA ASN A 27 5.66 10.93 -5.18
C ASN A 27 5.70 11.83 -3.95
N THR A 28 5.44 11.31 -2.76
CA THR A 28 5.52 12.08 -1.52
C THR A 28 6.97 12.35 -1.10
N ARG A 29 7.88 11.38 -1.29
CA ARG A 29 9.32 11.55 -1.05
C ARG A 29 9.90 12.64 -1.95
N ASP A 30 9.55 12.61 -3.23
CA ASP A 30 10.10 13.48 -4.28
C ASP A 30 9.34 14.79 -4.46
N MET A 31 8.34 15.06 -3.61
CA MET A 31 7.42 16.19 -3.74
C MET A 31 8.11 17.53 -3.99
N GLU A 32 9.21 17.83 -3.28
CA GLU A 32 9.93 19.10 -3.46
C GLU A 32 10.68 19.14 -4.79
N SER A 33 11.41 18.09 -5.15
CA SER A 33 12.16 18.05 -6.42
C SER A 33 11.23 18.06 -7.63
N ASP A 34 10.12 17.31 -7.57
CA ASP A 34 9.11 17.24 -8.61
C ASP A 34 8.46 18.61 -8.84
N ARG A 35 8.20 19.36 -7.77
CA ARG A 35 7.68 20.72 -7.84
C ARG A 35 8.63 21.68 -8.56
N HIS A 36 9.93 21.60 -8.27
CA HIS A 36 10.94 22.42 -8.96
C HIS A 36 11.09 22.03 -10.44
N ALA A 37 10.85 20.75 -10.78
CA ALA A 37 10.85 20.25 -12.15
C ALA A 37 9.54 20.52 -12.92
N GLY A 38 8.53 21.15 -12.28
CA GLY A 38 7.23 21.43 -12.91
C GLY A 38 6.32 20.20 -13.05
N ILE A 39 6.62 19.10 -12.36
CA ILE A 39 5.81 17.87 -12.35
C ILE A 39 4.67 18.06 -11.35
N VAL A 40 3.45 17.66 -11.75
CA VAL A 40 2.28 17.68 -10.87
C VAL A 40 1.91 16.24 -10.50
N THR A 41 2.05 15.91 -9.21
CA THR A 41 1.66 14.61 -8.65
C THR A 41 0.50 14.79 -7.68
N LEU A 42 -0.25 13.71 -7.40
CA LEU A 42 -1.31 13.75 -6.39
C LEU A 42 -0.78 14.21 -5.03
N ALA A 43 0.41 13.75 -4.64
CA ALA A 43 1.05 14.15 -3.39
C ALA A 43 1.30 15.67 -3.30
N ILE A 44 1.68 16.32 -4.41
CA ILE A 44 1.81 17.78 -4.50
C ILE A 44 0.45 18.45 -4.34
N LEU A 45 -0.59 17.94 -5.01
CA LEU A 45 -1.93 18.54 -5.00
C LEU A 45 -2.59 18.50 -3.62
N ILE A 46 -2.46 17.38 -2.91
CA ILE A 46 -3.10 17.19 -1.60
C ILE A 46 -2.21 17.64 -0.42
N GLY A 47 -0.91 17.85 -0.68
CA GLY A 47 0.07 18.24 0.33
C GLY A 47 0.49 17.10 1.28
N ARG A 48 1.48 17.37 2.14
CA ARG A 48 2.12 16.36 3.00
C ARG A 48 1.14 15.68 3.98
N THR A 49 0.31 16.45 4.68
CA THR A 49 -0.60 15.90 5.70
C THR A 49 -1.61 14.94 5.10
N ALA A 50 -2.29 15.33 4.02
CA ALA A 50 -3.23 14.45 3.34
C ALA A 50 -2.50 13.27 2.66
N SER A 51 -1.26 13.48 2.20
CA SER A 51 -0.42 12.39 1.69
C SER A 51 -0.12 11.34 2.75
N HIS A 52 0.11 11.72 4.01
CA HIS A 52 0.26 10.77 5.12
C HIS A 52 -1.01 9.95 5.34
N VAL A 53 -2.18 10.61 5.34
CA VAL A 53 -3.48 9.93 5.50
C VAL A 53 -3.74 8.97 4.35
N LEU A 54 -3.53 9.42 3.11
CA LEU A 54 -3.71 8.59 1.92
C LEU A 54 -2.76 7.39 1.93
N TYR A 55 -1.49 7.60 2.28
CA TYR A 55 -0.53 6.52 2.37
C TYR A 55 -0.93 5.48 3.43
N ALA A 56 -1.35 5.91 4.61
CA ALA A 56 -1.83 5.00 5.65
C ALA A 56 -3.08 4.22 5.19
N PHE A 57 -4.00 4.89 4.50
CA PHE A 57 -5.17 4.23 3.92
C PHE A 57 -4.78 3.15 2.89
N LEU A 58 -3.89 3.47 1.95
CA LEU A 58 -3.40 2.54 0.94
C LEU A 58 -2.64 1.36 1.57
N LEU A 59 -1.85 1.62 2.62
CA LEU A 59 -1.05 0.62 3.31
C LEU A 59 -1.91 -0.35 4.14
N PHE A 60 -2.93 0.14 4.84
CA PHE A 60 -3.71 -0.68 5.79
C PHE A 60 -5.00 -1.27 5.22
N SER A 61 -5.59 -0.69 4.17
CA SER A 61 -6.81 -1.25 3.55
C SER A 61 -6.67 -2.71 3.05
N PRO A 62 -5.51 -3.16 2.51
CA PRO A 62 -5.31 -4.57 2.16
C PRO A 62 -5.41 -5.53 3.37
N TYR A 63 -4.94 -5.10 4.55
CA TYR A 63 -5.05 -5.89 5.77
C TYR A 63 -6.51 -6.05 6.20
N ILE A 64 -7.31 -4.98 6.09
CA ILE A 64 -8.76 -5.03 6.39
C ILE A 64 -9.45 -6.03 5.46
N LEU A 65 -9.15 -5.99 4.16
CA LEU A 65 -9.69 -6.94 3.18
C LEU A 65 -9.35 -8.39 3.55
N PHE A 66 -8.12 -8.64 3.97
CA PHE A 66 -7.70 -9.98 4.38
C PHE A 66 -8.36 -10.50 5.65
N VAL A 67 -8.62 -9.62 6.62
CA VAL A 67 -9.45 -9.98 7.80
C VAL A 67 -10.85 -10.38 7.35
N VAL A 68 -11.50 -9.58 6.50
CA VAL A 68 -12.85 -9.86 6.00
C VAL A 68 -12.90 -11.19 5.22
N LEU A 69 -11.94 -11.43 4.34
CA LEU A 69 -11.84 -12.70 3.60
C LEU A 69 -11.52 -13.88 4.52
N GLY A 70 -10.71 -13.67 5.56
CA GLY A 70 -10.37 -14.68 6.57
C GLY A 70 -11.57 -15.15 7.38
N LEU A 71 -12.44 -14.21 7.76
CA LEU A 71 -13.65 -14.49 8.51
C LEU A 71 -14.76 -15.13 7.65
N ARG A 72 -14.79 -14.85 6.33
CA ARG A 72 -15.86 -15.32 5.44
C ARG A 72 -15.54 -16.59 4.65
N HIS A 73 -14.26 -16.86 4.37
CA HIS A 73 -13.86 -17.92 3.45
C HIS A 73 -12.88 -18.91 4.06
N THR A 74 -11.69 -18.46 4.46
CA THR A 74 -10.67 -19.36 5.03
C THR A 74 -9.64 -18.62 5.87
N ILE A 75 -9.24 -19.21 7.00
CA ILE A 75 -8.25 -18.65 7.92
C ILE A 75 -6.90 -18.37 7.25
N TRP A 76 -6.58 -19.05 6.14
CA TRP A 76 -5.37 -18.78 5.36
C TRP A 76 -5.30 -17.32 4.91
N PHE A 77 -6.44 -16.64 4.67
CA PHE A 77 -6.45 -15.21 4.33
C PHE A 77 -5.79 -14.33 5.40
N LEU A 78 -5.70 -14.77 6.66
CA LEU A 78 -5.07 -14.04 7.76
C LEU A 78 -3.53 -14.12 7.77
N LEU A 79 -2.89 -15.03 7.03
CA LEU A 79 -1.42 -15.18 7.02
C LEU A 79 -0.65 -13.85 6.85
N PRO A 80 -1.03 -12.93 5.94
CA PRO A 80 -0.28 -11.70 5.70
C PRO A 80 -0.34 -10.71 6.88
N LEU A 81 -1.24 -10.91 7.85
CA LEU A 81 -1.26 -10.13 9.09
C LEU A 81 0.04 -10.25 9.89
N VAL A 82 0.84 -11.30 9.68
CA VAL A 82 2.19 -11.42 10.28
C VAL A 82 3.10 -10.24 9.91
N THR A 83 2.83 -9.57 8.78
CA THR A 83 3.59 -8.42 8.30
C THR A 83 3.11 -7.08 8.89
N LEU A 84 2.01 -7.07 9.64
CA LEU A 84 1.38 -5.86 10.17
C LEU A 84 2.31 -5.00 11.06
N PRO A 85 3.17 -5.57 11.94
CA PRO A 85 4.12 -4.78 12.71
C PRO A 85 5.10 -3.98 11.83
N GLU A 86 5.51 -4.56 10.70
CA GLU A 86 6.39 -3.89 9.74
C GLU A 86 5.64 -2.75 9.02
N ALA A 87 4.37 -2.95 8.68
CA ALA A 87 3.54 -1.88 8.09
C ALA A 87 3.44 -0.66 9.01
N PHE A 88 3.19 -0.85 10.32
CA PHE A 88 3.21 0.25 11.29
C PHE A 88 4.56 0.95 11.38
N ARG A 89 5.66 0.20 11.31
CA ARG A 89 7.00 0.79 11.29
C ARG A 89 7.22 1.67 10.05
N ILE A 90 6.83 1.16 8.87
CA ILE A 90 6.95 1.89 7.61
C ILE A 90 6.07 3.15 7.61
N GLU A 91 4.84 3.06 8.12
CA GLU A 91 3.94 4.20 8.23
C GLU A 91 4.53 5.30 9.12
N LYS A 92 5.11 4.93 10.26
CA LYS A 92 5.80 5.89 11.14
C LYS A 92 6.99 6.55 10.43
N GLU A 93 7.78 5.77 9.70
CA GLU A 93 8.90 6.29 8.91
C GLU A 93 8.46 7.21 7.76
N PHE A 94 7.26 7.02 7.22
CA PHE A 94 6.71 7.86 6.17
C PHE A 94 6.44 9.30 6.64
N ARG A 95 6.15 9.48 7.94
CA ARG A 95 5.81 10.79 8.51
C ARG A 95 7.02 11.72 8.70
N SER A 96 8.25 11.20 8.62
CA SER A 96 9.48 11.98 8.81
C SER A 96 10.26 12.12 7.51
N HIS A 97 10.67 13.35 7.20
CA HIS A 97 11.47 13.68 6.02
C HIS A 97 12.82 12.95 5.96
N GLU A 98 13.40 12.58 7.10
CA GLU A 98 14.69 11.88 7.16
C GLU A 98 14.53 10.40 6.80
N THR A 99 13.43 9.78 7.23
CA THR A 99 13.21 8.33 7.09
C THR A 99 12.44 7.96 5.83
N ILE A 100 11.66 8.89 5.26
CA ILE A 100 10.82 8.66 4.06
C ILE A 100 11.63 8.17 2.85
N GLN A 101 12.92 8.47 2.79
CA GLN A 101 13.82 8.05 1.70
C GLN A 101 13.82 6.54 1.48
N LYS A 102 13.69 5.75 2.56
CA LYS A 102 13.70 4.29 2.51
C LYS A 102 12.31 3.69 2.35
N VAL A 103 11.26 4.47 2.55
CA VAL A 103 9.88 3.98 2.59
C VAL A 103 9.46 3.29 1.29
N PRO A 104 9.67 3.86 0.09
CA PRO A 104 9.25 3.19 -1.15
C PRO A 104 9.82 1.77 -1.30
N LYS A 105 11.11 1.60 -0.98
CA LYS A 105 11.77 0.29 -1.03
C LYS A 105 11.21 -0.67 0.02
N LYS A 106 10.95 -0.18 1.23
CA LYS A 106 10.37 -1.00 2.31
C LYS A 106 8.92 -1.40 1.98
N THR A 107 8.11 -0.50 1.44
CA THR A 107 6.75 -0.79 0.97
C THR A 107 6.76 -1.83 -0.15
N ALA A 108 7.66 -1.70 -1.12
CA ALA A 108 7.81 -2.71 -2.17
C ALA A 108 8.19 -4.09 -1.60
N LYS A 109 9.14 -4.14 -0.65
CA LYS A 109 9.53 -5.38 0.03
C LYS A 109 8.38 -5.99 0.82
N LEU A 110 7.62 -5.19 1.56
CA LEU A 110 6.43 -5.61 2.29
C LEU A 110 5.41 -6.23 1.33
N ASN A 111 5.15 -5.56 0.19
CA ASN A 111 4.21 -6.03 -0.83
C ASN A 111 4.64 -7.35 -1.49
N LEU A 112 5.94 -7.59 -1.65
CA LEU A 112 6.44 -8.90 -2.12
C LEU A 112 6.12 -10.02 -1.12
N PHE A 113 6.38 -9.81 0.18
CA PHE A 113 5.98 -10.78 1.21
C PHE A 113 4.47 -10.96 1.26
N PHE A 114 3.73 -9.86 1.12
CA PHE A 114 2.27 -9.87 1.10
C PHE A 114 1.73 -10.71 -0.07
N GLY A 115 2.26 -10.50 -1.28
CA GLY A 115 1.91 -11.25 -2.48
C GLY A 115 2.28 -12.72 -2.37
N PHE A 116 3.47 -13.04 -1.86
CA PHE A 116 3.89 -14.43 -1.61
C PHE A 116 2.97 -15.14 -0.62
N LEU A 117 2.63 -14.50 0.51
CA LEU A 117 1.73 -15.08 1.51
C LEU A 117 0.29 -15.19 0.99
N TYR A 118 -0.10 -14.37 0.01
CA TYR A 118 -1.42 -14.38 -0.59
C TYR A 118 -1.58 -15.42 -1.71
N SER A 119 -0.53 -15.66 -2.51
CA SER A 119 -0.59 -16.53 -3.70
C SER A 119 -0.75 -18.03 -3.41
N HIS A 120 -0.63 -18.44 -2.15
CA HIS A 120 -0.69 -19.85 -1.71
C HIS A 120 -2.04 -20.20 -1.07
N LYS A 121 -3.15 -19.59 -1.51
CA LYS A 121 -4.50 -19.73 -0.93
C LYS A 121 -5.55 -20.11 -1.96
#